data_AF-A0ABD0W292-F1
#
_entry.id   AF-A0ABD0W292-F1
#
_cell.length_a   1.000
_cell.length_b   1.000
_cell.length_c   1.000
_cell.angle_alpha   90.00
_cell.angle_beta   90.00
_cell.angle_gamma   90.00
#
_symmetry.space_group_name_H-M   'P 1'
#
loop_
_entity.id
_entity.type
_entity.pdbx_description
1 polymer ?
#
loop_
_entity_poly.entity_id
_entity_poly.type
_entity_poly.pdbx_seq_one_letter_code
_entity_poly.pdbx_strand_id
1 'polypeptide(L)'
;MSQTIVRKNSMSAVPGWSTIFGGFSKYATLHAFWADTTHNPLRHKIGGVSEAEILLWLCLISDFLKISNMCNGCVHKEYPNRGNTCLENGSYLMNYLGCANCHQRDFVLISNKTTEDEDGEEIVTYDHVCKSCDHIVARHEYTFSVVDDYQEYTMLCMLCGKAEDTISVLPDDPRQASLF
;
A
#
# COMPACT_ATOMS: atom_id res chain seq x y z
N MET A 1 -40.69 -43.80 -6.43
CA MET A 1 -40.30 -42.58 -5.70
C MET A 1 -39.75 -43.02 -4.35
N SER A 2 -38.43 -43.15 -4.24
CA SER A 2 -37.76 -43.70 -3.06
C SER A 2 -37.08 -42.58 -2.29
N GLN A 3 -37.42 -42.44 -1.01
CA GLN A 3 -36.78 -41.51 -0.08
C GLN A 3 -35.48 -42.11 0.45
N THR A 4 -34.45 -41.29 0.68
CA THR A 4 -33.29 -41.68 1.49
C THR A 4 -32.94 -40.55 2.44
N ILE A 5 -33.08 -40.88 3.73
CA ILE A 5 -32.63 -40.13 4.91
C ILE A 5 -31.11 -40.27 5.00
N VAL A 6 -30.37 -39.17 5.15
CA VAL A 6 -29.01 -39.20 5.72
C VAL A 6 -28.87 -38.16 6.82
N ARG A 7 -28.27 -38.63 7.91
CA ARG A 7 -28.26 -38.16 9.28
C ARG A 7 -27.49 -36.85 9.47
N LYS A 8 -28.02 -36.00 10.37
CA LYS A 8 -27.22 -35.00 11.12
C LYS A 8 -26.18 -35.75 11.95
N ASN A 9 -24.90 -35.44 11.78
CA ASN A 9 -23.86 -35.84 12.71
C ASN A 9 -23.22 -34.59 13.30
N SER A 10 -23.64 -34.28 14.52
CA SER A 10 -22.92 -33.47 15.49
C SER A 10 -21.83 -34.34 16.12
N MET A 11 -20.59 -33.88 16.15
CA MET A 11 -19.48 -34.35 16.99
C MET A 11 -18.33 -33.38 16.74
N SER A 12 -17.53 -32.90 17.68
CA SER A 12 -17.57 -32.79 19.14
C SER A 12 -16.26 -32.06 19.45
N ALA A 13 -16.30 -31.02 20.28
CA ALA A 13 -15.13 -30.22 20.63
C ALA A 13 -14.01 -31.10 21.20
N VAL A 14 -12.80 -30.96 20.66
CA VAL A 14 -11.56 -31.44 21.28
C VAL A 14 -10.90 -30.21 21.92
N PRO A 15 -10.59 -30.23 23.22
CA PRO A 15 -10.25 -29.04 23.97
C PRO A 15 -8.76 -28.70 23.87
N GLY A 16 -8.47 -27.40 23.80
CA GLY A 16 -7.16 -26.84 24.11
C GLY A 16 -6.43 -26.24 22.90
N TRP A 17 -6.83 -25.03 22.49
CA TRP A 17 -5.98 -24.05 21.78
C TRP A 17 -6.51 -22.61 21.93
N SER A 18 -7.14 -22.31 23.07
CA SER A 18 -7.89 -21.08 23.29
C SER A 18 -7.07 -19.92 23.90
N THR A 19 -5.73 -19.92 23.85
CA THR A 19 -4.97 -18.97 24.70
C THR A 19 -3.86 -18.14 24.04
N ILE A 20 -3.66 -18.11 22.71
CA ILE A 20 -2.60 -17.22 22.15
C ILE A 20 -3.02 -16.35 20.95
N PHE A 21 -4.15 -16.59 20.27
CA PHE A 21 -4.55 -15.73 19.14
C PHE A 21 -5.96 -15.15 19.33
N GLY A 22 -6.02 -14.13 20.18
CA GLY A 22 -7.12 -13.17 20.17
C GLY A 22 -6.97 -12.24 18.97
N GLY A 23 -7.78 -12.47 17.93
CA GLY A 23 -8.20 -11.40 17.01
C GLY A 23 -7.35 -11.13 15.78
N PHE A 24 -7.22 -12.10 14.86
CA PHE A 24 -6.89 -11.79 13.45
C PHE A 24 -7.78 -12.57 12.49
N SER A 25 -8.99 -12.03 12.24
CA SER A 25 -9.98 -12.60 11.30
C SER A 25 -9.68 -12.31 9.81
N LYS A 26 -8.44 -11.96 9.45
CA LYS A 26 -8.09 -11.60 8.06
C LYS A 26 -7.22 -12.64 7.32
N TYR A 27 -6.78 -13.70 7.99
CA TYR A 27 -5.88 -14.72 7.41
C TYR A 27 -6.48 -16.12 7.30
N ALA A 28 -7.80 -16.27 7.47
CA ALA A 28 -8.47 -17.56 7.34
C ALA A 28 -8.29 -18.20 5.95
N THR A 29 -8.11 -17.37 4.91
CA THR A 29 -7.93 -17.84 3.52
C THR A 29 -6.49 -18.28 3.21
N LEU A 30 -5.49 -17.81 3.97
CA LEU A 30 -4.08 -18.20 3.79
C LEU A 30 -3.75 -19.54 4.46
N HIS A 31 -4.47 -19.91 5.52
CA HIS A 31 -4.34 -21.23 6.15
C HIS A 31 -4.82 -22.38 5.23
N ALA A 32 -5.73 -22.12 4.30
CA ALA A 32 -6.21 -23.12 3.35
C ALA A 32 -5.16 -23.51 2.30
N PHE A 33 -4.18 -22.64 2.03
CA PHE A 33 -3.11 -22.95 1.07
C PHE A 33 -2.02 -23.86 1.66
N TRP A 34 -1.85 -23.83 2.99
CA TRP A 34 -0.87 -24.67 3.70
C TRP A 34 -1.41 -26.03 4.16
N ALA A 35 -2.74 -26.21 4.28
CA ALA A 35 -3.31 -27.46 4.80
C ALA A 35 -3.42 -28.60 3.76
N ASP A 36 -3.15 -28.35 2.48
CA ASP A 36 -3.26 -29.36 1.41
C ASP A 36 -1.90 -29.71 0.75
N THR A 37 -0.79 -29.48 1.45
CA THR A 37 0.57 -29.80 0.97
C THR A 37 1.21 -30.99 1.68
N THR A 38 0.43 -31.89 2.29
CA THR A 38 0.97 -33.08 2.94
C THR A 38 1.16 -34.28 2.00
N HIS A 39 0.77 -34.18 0.72
CA HIS A 39 0.88 -35.28 -0.24
C HIS A 39 1.38 -34.88 -1.64
N ASN A 40 2.42 -34.05 -1.74
CA ASN A 40 3.10 -33.80 -3.03
C ASN A 40 4.58 -34.25 -2.99
N PRO A 41 5.01 -35.27 -3.78
CA PRO A 41 6.35 -35.85 -3.70
C PRO A 41 7.47 -35.04 -4.37
N LEU A 42 7.27 -33.75 -4.67
CA LEU A 42 8.26 -32.90 -5.36
C LEU A 42 9.11 -32.04 -4.39
N ARG A 43 9.52 -32.59 -3.25
CA ARG A 43 10.32 -31.86 -2.23
C ARG A 43 11.84 -31.87 -2.47
N HIS A 44 12.32 -32.10 -3.69
CA HIS A 44 13.76 -32.35 -3.92
C HIS A 44 14.51 -31.36 -4.82
N LYS A 45 13.97 -30.14 -5.05
CA LYS A 45 14.68 -29.11 -5.84
C LYS A 45 14.48 -27.64 -5.41
N ILE A 46 14.14 -27.38 -4.15
CA ILE A 46 14.14 -26.02 -3.60
C ILE A 46 14.80 -26.06 -2.23
N GLY A 47 16.12 -25.86 -2.23
CA GLY A 47 16.88 -25.65 -1.02
C GLY A 47 16.75 -24.20 -0.56
N GLY A 48 16.43 -24.03 0.72
CA GLY A 48 16.81 -22.87 1.54
C GLY A 48 16.32 -21.50 1.06
N VAL A 49 15.02 -21.25 1.14
CA VAL A 49 14.50 -19.87 1.15
C VAL A 49 14.13 -19.56 2.59
N SER A 50 14.73 -18.53 3.17
CA SER A 50 14.43 -18.14 4.56
C SER A 50 13.03 -17.52 4.66
N GLU A 51 12.41 -17.58 5.83
CA GLU A 51 11.09 -16.96 6.07
C GLU A 51 11.12 -15.46 5.76
N ALA A 52 12.25 -14.78 6.04
CA ALA A 52 12.49 -13.38 5.69
C ALA A 52 12.49 -13.13 4.17
N GLU A 53 13.08 -14.04 3.37
CA GLU A 53 13.08 -13.91 1.90
C GLU A 53 11.68 -14.13 1.30
N ILE A 54 10.86 -15.00 1.88
CA ILE A 54 9.45 -15.19 1.47
C ILE A 54 8.64 -13.94 1.79
N LEU A 55 8.83 -13.34 2.97
CA LEU A 55 8.16 -12.09 3.35
C LEU A 55 8.59 -10.91 2.46
N LEU A 56 9.88 -10.83 2.10
CA LEU A 56 10.38 -9.82 1.16
C LEU A 56 9.76 -9.99 -0.22
N TRP A 57 9.66 -11.22 -0.72
CA TRP A 57 8.99 -11.53 -1.98
C TRP A 57 7.50 -11.21 -1.94
N LEU A 58 6.80 -11.53 -0.85
CA LEU A 58 5.38 -11.19 -0.68
C LEU A 58 5.16 -9.67 -0.58
N CYS A 59 6.05 -8.94 0.09
CA CYS A 59 6.04 -7.47 0.16
C CYS A 59 6.21 -6.87 -1.25
N LEU A 60 7.26 -7.30 -1.97
CA LEU A 60 7.51 -6.89 -3.35
C LEU A 60 6.35 -7.25 -4.28
N ILE A 61 5.78 -8.45 -4.17
CA ILE A 61 4.60 -8.85 -4.95
C ILE A 61 3.38 -8.01 -4.57
N SER A 62 3.20 -7.67 -3.28
CA SER A 62 2.08 -6.83 -2.83
C SER A 62 2.21 -5.40 -3.32
N ASP A 63 3.41 -4.83 -3.36
CA ASP A 63 3.66 -3.48 -3.85
C ASP A 63 3.57 -3.45 -5.39
N PHE A 64 4.02 -4.51 -6.06
CA PHE A 64 3.85 -4.70 -7.50
C PHE A 64 2.38 -4.90 -7.90
N LEU A 65 1.57 -5.60 -7.09
CA LEU A 65 0.11 -5.71 -7.29
C LEU A 65 -0.64 -4.40 -6.99
N LYS A 66 -0.14 -3.55 -6.08
CA LYS A 66 -0.72 -2.21 -5.85
C LYS A 66 -0.49 -1.28 -7.04
N ILE A 67 0.70 -1.35 -7.67
CA ILE A 67 1.06 -0.53 -8.83
C ILE A 67 0.27 -0.93 -10.09
N SER A 68 -0.03 -2.22 -10.28
CA SER A 68 -0.76 -2.71 -11.47
C SER A 68 -2.25 -2.34 -11.53
N ASN A 69 -2.81 -1.77 -10.45
CA ASN A 69 -4.17 -1.22 -10.41
C ASN A 69 -4.22 0.30 -10.65
N MET A 70 -3.08 0.98 -10.83
CA MET A 70 -3.05 2.41 -11.15
C MET A 70 -3.32 2.62 -12.63
N CYS A 71 -4.11 3.65 -12.96
CA CYS A 71 -4.55 3.86 -14.32
C CYS A 71 -3.76 4.95 -15.04
N ASN A 72 -2.89 4.51 -15.96
CA ASN A 72 -2.12 5.40 -16.83
C ASN A 72 -3.01 6.26 -17.75
N GLY A 73 -4.24 5.82 -18.02
CA GLY A 73 -5.19 6.55 -18.87
C GLY A 73 -5.88 7.74 -18.19
N CYS A 74 -5.76 7.89 -16.87
CA CYS A 74 -6.44 8.95 -16.13
C CYS A 74 -5.65 10.27 -16.04
N VAL A 75 -4.36 10.23 -16.37
CA VAL A 75 -3.41 11.34 -16.14
C VAL A 75 -2.77 11.81 -17.44
N HIS A 76 -2.44 13.10 -17.53
CA HIS A 76 -1.73 13.66 -18.68
C HIS A 76 -0.29 13.14 -18.75
N LYS A 77 0.40 13.13 -17.61
CA LYS A 77 1.78 12.70 -17.46
C LYS A 77 1.91 11.88 -16.20
N GLU A 78 2.55 10.73 -16.31
CA GLU A 78 2.88 9.90 -15.16
C GLU A 78 3.98 10.60 -14.33
N TYR A 79 3.77 10.68 -13.01
CA TYR A 79 4.72 11.22 -12.04
C TYR A 79 5.32 12.57 -12.48
N PRO A 80 4.51 13.62 -12.69
CA PRO A 80 5.03 14.93 -13.07
C PRO A 80 6.04 15.43 -12.03
N ASN A 81 7.17 15.98 -12.47
CA ASN A 81 8.13 16.56 -11.55
C ASN A 81 7.54 17.84 -10.94
N ARG A 82 7.56 17.93 -9.61
CA ARG A 82 7.02 19.04 -8.81
C ARG A 82 8.11 19.85 -8.10
N GLY A 83 9.38 19.64 -8.46
CA GLY A 83 10.53 20.28 -7.83
C GLY A 83 10.57 19.92 -6.34
N ASN A 84 10.50 20.95 -5.50
CA ASN A 84 10.48 20.85 -4.05
C ASN A 84 9.07 20.91 -3.44
N THR A 85 8.00 20.84 -4.25
CA THR A 85 6.63 20.87 -3.73
C THR A 85 6.17 19.47 -3.32
N CYS A 86 6.41 19.11 -2.06
CA CYS A 86 5.91 17.90 -1.41
C CYS A 86 4.60 18.22 -0.68
N LEU A 87 3.52 17.47 -0.96
CA LEU A 87 2.21 17.68 -0.34
C LEU A 87 1.73 16.41 0.33
N GLU A 88 1.38 16.52 1.62
CA GLU A 88 0.74 15.45 2.40
C GLU A 88 -0.73 15.22 2.02
N ASN A 89 -1.39 16.21 1.41
CA ASN A 89 -2.82 16.21 1.16
C ASN A 89 -3.15 16.92 -0.16
N GLY A 90 -4.29 16.56 -0.76
CA GLY A 90 -4.85 17.24 -1.93
C GLY A 90 -4.84 16.37 -3.18
N SER A 91 -4.98 16.97 -4.35
CA SER A 91 -4.93 16.28 -5.65
C SER A 91 -4.52 17.25 -6.74
N TYR A 92 -3.57 16.87 -7.60
CA TYR A 92 -3.12 17.73 -8.70
C TYR A 92 -4.06 17.65 -9.91
N LEU A 93 -5.23 18.29 -9.80
CA LEU A 93 -6.28 18.25 -10.83
C LEU A 93 -5.84 18.74 -12.21
N MET A 94 -4.78 19.54 -12.31
CA MET A 94 -4.23 19.98 -13.59
C MET A 94 -3.62 18.82 -14.39
N ASN A 95 -3.14 17.76 -13.72
CA ASN A 95 -2.67 16.55 -14.36
C ASN A 95 -3.80 15.53 -14.61
N TYR A 96 -5.02 15.78 -14.12
CA TYR A 96 -6.15 14.88 -14.27
C TYR A 96 -6.89 15.13 -15.60
N LEU A 97 -6.78 14.16 -16.51
CA LEU A 97 -7.50 14.16 -17.79
C LEU A 97 -8.99 13.87 -17.60
N GLY A 98 -9.31 12.98 -16.67
CA GLY A 98 -10.62 12.37 -16.49
C GLY A 98 -10.46 10.86 -16.27
N CYS A 99 -11.48 10.21 -15.73
CA CYS A 99 -11.39 8.78 -15.46
C CYS A 99 -11.41 7.97 -16.76
N ALA A 100 -10.39 7.16 -17.02
CA ALA A 100 -10.36 6.32 -18.22
C ALA A 100 -11.42 5.20 -18.18
N ASN A 101 -11.93 4.85 -17.00
CA ASN A 101 -12.91 3.78 -16.83
C ASN A 101 -14.36 4.24 -17.11
N CYS A 102 -14.76 5.40 -16.59
CA CYS A 102 -16.13 5.92 -16.76
C CYS A 102 -16.21 7.14 -17.68
N HIS A 103 -15.07 7.67 -18.13
CA HIS A 103 -14.93 8.85 -18.98
C HIS A 103 -15.50 10.15 -18.39
N GLN A 104 -15.82 10.16 -17.09
CA GLN A 104 -16.24 11.36 -16.39
C GLN A 104 -15.02 12.11 -15.86
N ARG A 105 -15.04 13.43 -16.02
CA ARG A 105 -14.05 14.36 -15.47
C ARG A 105 -14.65 15.09 -14.28
N ASP A 106 -14.96 14.33 -13.26
CA ASP A 106 -15.48 14.83 -11.98
C ASP A 106 -14.36 14.99 -10.95
N PHE A 107 -14.71 15.39 -9.72
CA PHE A 107 -13.76 15.45 -8.61
C PHE A 107 -13.15 14.09 -8.28
N VAL A 108 -11.87 14.11 -7.90
CA VAL A 108 -11.14 12.96 -7.36
C VAL A 108 -11.28 12.99 -5.84
N LEU A 109 -11.70 11.87 -5.26
CA LEU A 109 -11.82 11.67 -3.81
C LEU A 109 -10.53 11.07 -3.25
N ILE A 110 -10.28 11.32 -1.96
CA ILE A 110 -9.22 10.66 -1.20
C ILE A 110 -9.87 9.53 -0.40
N SER A 111 -9.32 8.32 -0.51
CA SER A 111 -9.77 7.14 0.23
C SER A 111 -8.58 6.37 0.81
N ASN A 112 -8.84 5.43 1.71
CA ASN A 112 -7.85 4.53 2.31
C ASN A 112 -6.62 5.26 2.90
N LYS A 113 -6.82 6.44 3.50
CA LYS A 113 -5.73 7.20 4.12
C LYS A 113 -5.18 6.44 5.33
N THR A 114 -3.88 6.20 5.35
CA THR A 114 -3.12 5.68 6.48
C THR A 114 -1.97 6.62 6.80
N THR A 115 -1.60 6.64 8.07
CA THR A 115 -0.41 7.33 8.58
C THR A 115 0.33 6.32 9.44
N GLU A 116 1.62 6.18 9.18
CA GLU A 116 2.52 5.26 9.86
C GLU A 116 3.69 6.07 10.40
N ASP A 117 3.92 6.00 11.72
CA ASP A 117 5.01 6.70 12.40
C ASP A 117 5.95 5.66 13.01
N GLU A 118 7.13 5.48 12.43
CA GLU A 118 8.13 4.50 12.88
C GLU A 118 9.53 5.12 12.84
N ASP A 119 10.32 4.94 13.90
CA ASP A 119 11.73 5.36 13.98
C ASP A 119 12.06 6.82 13.61
N GLY A 120 11.09 7.74 13.77
CA GLY A 120 11.27 9.17 13.45
C GLY A 120 10.98 9.52 11.98
N GLU A 121 10.42 8.58 11.24
CA GLU A 121 9.85 8.74 9.91
C GLU A 121 8.31 8.65 10.00
N GLU A 122 7.63 9.61 9.37
CA GLU A 122 6.19 9.64 9.18
C GLU A 122 5.87 9.39 7.71
N ILE A 123 5.07 8.37 7.45
CA ILE A 123 4.63 7.98 6.11
C ILE A 123 3.11 8.14 6.03
N VAL A 124 2.65 8.98 5.11
CA VAL A 124 1.24 9.17 4.79
C VAL A 124 0.95 8.55 3.43
N THR A 125 0.03 7.59 3.41
CA THR A 125 -0.42 6.98 2.14
C THR A 125 -1.93 7.09 1.97
N TYR A 126 -2.38 7.36 0.74
CA TYR A 126 -3.81 7.34 0.41
C TYR A 126 -4.04 7.11 -1.08
N ASP A 127 -5.28 6.75 -1.44
CA ASP A 127 -5.67 6.51 -2.82
C ASP A 127 -6.52 7.67 -3.37
N HIS A 128 -6.21 8.08 -4.59
CA HIS A 128 -7.04 8.95 -5.42
C HIS A 128 -8.09 8.11 -6.14
N VAL A 129 -9.35 8.37 -5.85
CA VAL A 129 -10.48 7.57 -6.35
C VAL A 129 -11.42 8.44 -7.17
N CYS A 130 -11.82 7.96 -8.35
CA CYS A 130 -12.82 8.62 -9.17
C CYS A 130 -14.18 8.59 -8.45
N LYS A 131 -14.76 9.76 -8.19
CA LYS A 131 -16.07 9.88 -7.53
C LYS A 131 -17.20 9.11 -8.22
N SER A 132 -17.14 8.95 -9.54
CA SER A 132 -18.27 8.45 -10.32
C SER A 132 -18.31 6.92 -10.44
N CYS A 133 -17.18 6.23 -10.27
CA CYS A 133 -17.11 4.78 -10.46
C CYS A 133 -16.14 4.08 -9.51
N ASP A 134 -15.68 4.78 -8.46
CA ASP A 134 -14.73 4.30 -7.44
C ASP A 134 -13.43 3.71 -8.01
N HIS A 135 -13.04 4.17 -9.20
CA HIS A 135 -11.83 3.72 -9.87
C HIS A 135 -10.59 4.37 -9.24
N ILE A 136 -9.61 3.56 -8.86
CA ILE A 136 -8.34 4.03 -8.31
C ILE A 136 -7.52 4.67 -9.43
N VAL A 137 -7.42 5.99 -9.40
CA VAL A 137 -6.67 6.80 -10.35
C VAL A 137 -5.18 6.70 -10.08
N ALA A 138 -4.78 6.89 -8.82
CA ALA A 138 -3.40 6.84 -8.39
C ALA A 138 -3.29 6.60 -6.88
N ARG A 139 -2.18 6.04 -6.43
CA ARG A 139 -1.78 6.02 -5.02
C ARG A 139 -0.83 7.18 -4.76
N HIS A 140 -1.03 7.83 -3.61
CA HIS A 140 -0.21 8.92 -3.11
C HIS A 140 0.56 8.43 -1.90
N GLU A 141 1.86 8.68 -1.94
CA GLU A 141 2.78 8.43 -0.84
C GLU A 141 3.51 9.74 -0.56
N TYR A 142 3.53 10.12 0.71
CA TYR A 142 4.26 11.25 1.22
C TYR A 142 5.02 10.78 2.44
N THR A 143 6.30 11.09 2.49
CA THR A 143 7.18 10.73 3.59
C THR A 143 7.80 11.99 4.15
N PHE A 144 7.82 12.07 5.47
CA PHE A 144 8.50 13.07 6.25
C PHE A 144 9.48 12.38 7.20
N SER A 145 10.72 12.86 7.24
CA SER A 145 11.69 12.39 8.23
C SER A 145 12.56 13.54 8.69
N VAL A 146 13.17 13.35 9.87
CA VAL A 146 14.20 14.27 10.38
C VAL A 146 15.51 13.51 10.46
N VAL A 147 16.48 13.90 9.63
CA VAL A 147 17.81 13.31 9.59
C VAL A 147 18.82 14.38 9.99
N ASP A 148 19.55 14.11 11.07
CA ASP A 148 20.45 15.06 11.73
C ASP A 148 19.75 16.40 12.03
N ASP A 149 20.16 17.48 11.34
CA ASP A 149 19.61 18.84 11.48
C ASP A 149 18.73 19.25 10.27
N TYR A 150 18.20 18.29 9.52
CA TYR A 150 17.39 18.54 8.33
C TYR A 150 16.05 17.79 8.38
N GLN A 151 15.00 18.49 7.94
CA GLN A 151 13.71 17.90 7.59
C GLN A 151 13.77 17.47 6.12
N GLU A 152 13.48 16.21 5.86
CA GLU A 152 13.39 15.64 4.52
C GLU A 152 11.94 15.34 4.17
N TYR A 153 11.55 15.76 2.97
CA TYR A 153 10.21 15.60 2.45
C TYR A 153 10.28 14.89 1.12
N THR A 154 9.60 13.76 0.98
CA THR A 154 9.46 13.10 -0.32
C THR A 154 7.99 12.87 -0.65
N MET A 155 7.66 12.93 -1.92
CA MET A 155 6.31 12.69 -2.42
C MET A 155 6.39 11.88 -3.69
N LEU A 156 5.61 10.81 -3.77
CA LEU A 156 5.49 9.97 -4.95
C LEU A 156 4.02 9.65 -5.24
N CYS A 157 3.52 10.17 -6.36
CA CYS A 157 2.17 9.93 -6.82
C CYS A 157 2.09 10.08 -8.34
N MET A 158 1.41 9.14 -9.01
CA MET A 158 1.25 9.21 -10.48
C MET A 158 0.40 10.42 -10.90
N LEU A 159 -0.58 10.82 -10.08
CA LEU A 159 -1.41 11.99 -10.31
C LEU A 159 -0.72 13.28 -9.83
N CYS A 160 -0.28 13.33 -8.57
CA CYS A 160 0.26 14.54 -7.94
C CYS A 160 1.68 14.88 -8.38
N GLY A 161 2.51 13.87 -8.58
CA GLY A 161 3.88 14.03 -9.04
C GLY A 161 4.91 13.38 -8.14
N LYS A 162 6.17 13.64 -8.52
CA LYS A 162 7.36 13.34 -7.73
C LYS A 162 8.04 14.63 -7.29
N ALA A 163 8.36 14.72 -6.01
CA ALA A 163 9.11 15.82 -5.42
C ALA A 163 9.95 15.33 -4.24
N GLU A 164 11.05 16.03 -4.04
CA GLU A 164 11.95 15.87 -2.90
C GLU A 164 12.34 17.27 -2.43
N ASP A 165 12.29 17.52 -1.12
CA ASP A 165 12.73 18.77 -0.52
C ASP A 165 13.46 18.52 0.80
N THR A 166 14.39 19.41 1.14
CA THR A 166 15.16 19.34 2.39
C THR A 166 15.27 20.72 3.00
N ILE A 167 14.88 20.88 4.27
CA ILE A 167 14.86 22.17 4.96
C ILE A 167 15.63 22.05 6.28
N SER A 168 16.53 23.00 6.59
CA SER A 168 17.25 22.97 7.87
C SER A 168 16.30 23.21 9.04
N VAL A 169 16.47 22.45 10.12
CA VAL A 169 15.73 22.70 11.39
C VAL A 169 16.31 23.89 12.16
N LEU A 170 17.52 24.32 11.81
CA LEU A 170 18.21 25.42 12.45
C LEU A 170 17.58 26.78 12.09
N PRO A 171 17.56 27.74 13.03
CA PRO A 171 17.02 29.08 12.78
C PRO A 171 17.86 29.88 11.75
N ASP A 172 19.16 29.61 11.66
CA ASP A 172 20.04 30.12 10.62
C ASP A 172 20.54 28.94 9.77
N ASP A 173 20.09 28.85 8.51
CA ASP A 173 20.53 27.81 7.59
C ASP A 173 22.02 28.02 7.25
N PRO A 174 22.93 27.12 7.66
CA PRO A 174 24.37 27.27 7.41
C PRO A 174 24.72 27.28 5.91
N ARG A 175 23.81 26.83 5.02
CA ARG A 175 24.00 26.92 3.57
C ARG A 175 23.74 28.33 3.03
N GLN A 176 22.85 29.09 3.69
CA GLN A 176 22.50 30.47 3.32
C GLN A 176 23.45 31.52 3.92
N ALA A 177 24.24 31.14 4.93
CA ALA A 177 25.22 32.00 5.58
C ALA A 177 26.38 32.46 4.67
N SER A 178 26.53 31.88 3.47
CA SER A 178 27.61 32.20 2.52
C SER A 178 27.29 33.32 1.52
N LEU A 179 26.11 33.95 1.61
CA LEU A 179 25.68 35.03 0.72
C LEU A 179 25.92 36.45 1.28
N PHE A 180 26.67 36.59 2.37
CA PHE A 180 27.02 37.88 2.97
C PHE A 180 28.54 38.09 3.05
#